data_AF-A0A1Q7ZZ48-F1
#
_entry.id   AF-A0A1Q7ZZ48-F1
#
_cell.length_a   1.000
_cell.length_b   1.000
_cell.length_c   1.000
_cell.angle_alpha   90.00
_cell.angle_beta   90.00
_cell.angle_gamma   90.00
#
_symmetry.space_group_name_H-M   'P 1'
#
loop_
_entity.id
_entity.type
_entity.pdbx_description
1 polymer ?
#
loop_
_entity_poly.entity_id
_entity_poly.type
_entity_poly.pdbx_seq_one_letter_code
_entity_poly.pdbx_strand_id
1 'polypeptide(L)'
;MIVNVCPAALTSTPPDRVWSVLDTPERFTEWSGARFVSAEPAGRVRPGQVMNLVARGLGREWPVRMNVRDVDPEHRWLDVVVHLPLGVANYERVTLTETKEGGTLVRFN
;
A
#
# COMPACT_ATOMS: atom_id res chain seq x y z
N MET A 1 17.37 11.80 -7.23
CA MET A 1 16.10 12.55 -7.14
C MET A 1 15.43 12.12 -5.85
N ILE A 2 15.21 13.05 -4.92
CA ILE A 2 14.54 12.76 -3.64
C ILE A 2 13.10 13.22 -3.81
N VAL A 3 12.16 12.27 -3.84
CA VAL A 3 10.73 12.56 -3.81
C VAL A 3 10.35 12.63 -2.33
N ASN A 4 10.09 13.84 -1.84
CA ASN A 4 9.72 14.07 -0.45
C ASN A 4 8.19 14.03 -0.36
N VAL A 5 7.63 12.85 -0.19
CA VAL A 5 6.24 12.67 0.22
C VAL A 5 6.22 12.62 1.74
N CYS A 6 5.34 13.38 2.39
CA CYS A 6 5.14 13.21 3.82
C CYS A 6 4.73 11.73 4.05
N PRO A 7 5.55 10.91 4.70
CA PRO A 7 5.36 9.46 4.77
C PRO A 7 4.27 9.08 5.77
N ALA A 8 3.34 9.99 6.06
CA ALA A 8 2.34 9.79 7.08
C ALA A 8 1.06 10.58 6.79
N ALA A 9 -0.06 9.98 7.14
CA ALA A 9 -1.38 10.60 7.09
C ALA A 9 -2.16 10.30 8.37
N LEU A 10 -2.90 11.29 8.87
CA LEU A 10 -3.83 11.14 9.98
C LEU A 10 -5.25 11.07 9.43
N THR A 11 -6.06 10.17 9.98
CA THR A 11 -7.49 10.06 9.70
C THR A 11 -8.26 9.83 10.99
N SER A 12 -9.48 10.35 11.08
CA SER A 12 -10.43 10.04 12.17
C SER A 12 -11.06 8.65 12.03
N THR A 13 -10.71 7.90 10.99
CA THR A 13 -11.20 6.54 10.76
C THR A 13 -10.49 5.55 11.68
N PRO A 14 -11.20 4.59 12.31
CA PRO A 14 -10.58 3.55 13.14
C PRO A 14 -9.61 2.65 12.35
N PRO A 15 -8.55 2.10 12.99
CA PRO A 15 -7.53 1.31 12.30
C PRO A 15 -8.08 0.11 11.54
N ASP A 16 -9.06 -0.59 12.08
CA ASP A 16 -9.63 -1.78 11.44
C ASP A 16 -10.37 -1.46 10.14
N ARG A 17 -10.97 -0.27 10.05
CA ARG A 17 -11.61 0.23 8.83
C ARG A 17 -10.55 0.57 7.78
N VAL A 18 -9.45 1.22 8.17
CA VAL A 18 -8.32 1.50 7.27
C VAL A 18 -7.69 0.18 6.81
N TRP A 19 -7.50 -0.78 7.72
CA TRP A 19 -6.97 -2.11 7.43
C TRP A 19 -7.81 -2.85 6.41
N SER A 20 -9.14 -2.78 6.48
CA SER A 20 -10.02 -3.42 5.49
C SER A 20 -9.79 -2.93 4.05
N VAL A 21 -9.25 -1.72 3.87
CA VAL A 21 -8.85 -1.17 2.57
C VAL A 21 -7.48 -1.72 2.17
N LEU A 22 -6.52 -1.75 3.10
CA LEU A 22 -5.15 -2.21 2.85
C LEU A 22 -5.06 -3.74 2.64
N ASP A 23 -5.93 -4.51 3.28
CA ASP A 23 -5.98 -5.98 3.20
C ASP A 23 -6.74 -6.50 1.97
N THR A 24 -7.33 -5.59 1.16
CA THR A 24 -8.12 -5.95 -0.02
C THR A 24 -7.44 -5.43 -1.30
N PRO A 25 -6.72 -6.27 -2.06
CA PRO A 25 -5.98 -5.85 -3.26
C PRO A 25 -6.81 -5.03 -4.27
N GLU A 26 -8.07 -5.41 -4.48
CA GLU A 26 -8.98 -4.76 -5.43
C GLU A 26 -9.25 -3.29 -5.08
N ARG A 27 -9.11 -2.94 -3.80
CA ARG A 27 -9.36 -1.59 -3.26
C ARG A 27 -8.14 -0.69 -3.30
N PHE A 28 -6.98 -1.18 -3.76
CA PHE A 28 -5.78 -0.34 -3.91
C PHE A 28 -6.00 0.84 -4.86
N THR A 29 -6.92 0.68 -5.83
CA THR A 29 -7.34 1.76 -6.73
C THR A 29 -7.89 2.97 -6.00
N GLU A 30 -8.49 2.78 -4.82
CA GLU A 30 -9.18 3.85 -4.08
C GLU A 30 -8.23 4.89 -3.49
N TRP A 31 -6.96 4.53 -3.23
CA TRP A 31 -6.05 5.39 -2.46
C TRP A 31 -4.63 5.50 -3.03
N SER A 32 -4.14 4.52 -3.78
CA SER A 32 -2.73 4.48 -4.21
C SER A 32 -2.40 5.39 -5.39
N GLY A 33 -3.40 5.95 -6.08
CA GLY A 33 -3.20 6.63 -7.36
C GLY A 33 -2.81 5.70 -8.52
N ALA A 34 -2.86 4.38 -8.31
CA ALA A 34 -2.65 3.35 -9.32
C ALA A 34 -3.90 2.47 -9.46
N ARG A 35 -4.20 2.01 -10.66
CA ARG A 35 -5.29 1.08 -10.95
C ARG A 35 -4.84 -0.36 -10.70
N PHE A 36 -5.58 -1.08 -9.86
CA PHE A 36 -5.39 -2.52 -9.67
C PHE A 36 -5.65 -3.30 -10.97
N VAL A 37 -4.83 -4.32 -11.23
CA VAL A 37 -4.98 -5.23 -12.39
C VAL A 37 -5.20 -6.66 -11.94
N SER A 38 -4.29 -7.18 -11.11
CA SER A 38 -4.38 -8.56 -10.62
C SER A 38 -3.57 -8.75 -9.33
N ALA A 39 -3.92 -9.80 -8.60
CA ALA A 39 -3.15 -10.30 -7.46
C ALA A 39 -3.01 -11.82 -7.59
N GLU A 40 -1.79 -12.32 -7.43
CA GLU A 40 -1.47 -13.74 -7.45
C GLU A 40 -0.69 -14.14 -6.20
N PRO A 41 -1.20 -15.08 -5.39
CA PRO A 41 -2.54 -15.65 -5.45
C PRO A 41 -3.65 -14.62 -5.16
N ALA A 42 -4.87 -14.83 -5.66
CA ALA A 42 -5.99 -13.92 -5.43
C ALA A 42 -6.50 -13.96 -3.97
N GLY A 43 -7.25 -12.92 -3.59
CA GLY A 43 -7.82 -12.75 -2.25
C GLY A 43 -7.03 -11.76 -1.38
N ARG A 44 -7.24 -11.84 -0.06
CA ARG A 44 -6.64 -10.93 0.93
C ARG A 44 -5.11 -10.83 0.82
N VAL A 45 -4.59 -9.69 1.26
CA VAL A 45 -3.15 -9.44 1.27
C VAL A 45 -2.45 -10.47 2.15
N ARG A 46 -1.43 -11.13 1.59
CA ARG A 46 -0.67 -12.16 2.30
C ARG A 46 0.77 -12.26 1.82
N PRO A 47 1.70 -12.74 2.67
CA PRO A 47 3.10 -12.91 2.29
C PRO A 47 3.26 -13.74 1.01
N GLY A 48 4.19 -13.31 0.14
CA GLY A 48 4.47 -13.95 -1.14
C GLY A 48 3.50 -13.59 -2.27
N GLN A 49 2.47 -12.79 -2.00
CA GLN A 49 1.55 -12.32 -3.04
C GLN A 49 2.22 -11.28 -3.94
N VAL A 50 1.95 -11.37 -5.23
CA VAL A 50 2.38 -10.40 -6.25
C VAL A 50 1.15 -9.69 -6.79
N MET A 51 1.12 -8.37 -6.65
CA MET A 51 0.06 -7.51 -7.19
C MET A 51 0.59 -6.71 -8.37
N ASN A 52 -0.17 -6.70 -9.46
CA ASN A 52 0.10 -5.87 -10.63
C ASN A 52 -0.86 -4.69 -10.63
N LEU A 53 -0.31 -3.49 -10.77
CA LEU A 53 -1.04 -2.23 -10.86
C LEU A 53 -0.55 -1.42 -12.06
N VAL A 54 -1.32 -0.39 -12.41
CA VAL A 54 -0.97 0.58 -13.46
C VAL A 54 -1.09 1.99 -12.90
N ALA A 55 0.01 2.73 -12.85
CA ALA A 55 0.03 4.13 -12.43
C ALA A 55 0.13 5.05 -13.64
N ARG A 56 -0.50 6.23 -13.58
CA ARG A 56 -0.39 7.25 -14.63
C ARG A 56 0.66 8.29 -14.23
N GLY A 57 1.61 8.58 -15.12
CA GLY A 57 2.65 9.58 -14.90
C GLY A 57 3.34 9.98 -16.20
N LEU A 58 3.78 11.24 -16.31
CA LEU A 58 4.44 11.76 -17.53
C LEU A 58 3.63 11.52 -18.81
N GLY A 59 2.30 11.67 -18.74
CA GLY A 59 1.39 11.50 -19.89
C GLY A 59 1.14 10.06 -20.35
N ARG A 60 1.69 9.04 -19.67
CA ARG A 60 1.52 7.62 -20.02
C ARG A 60 1.13 6.75 -18.83
N GLU A 61 0.63 5.56 -19.13
CA GLU A 61 0.42 4.49 -18.16
C GLU A 61 1.71 3.68 -17.96
N TRP A 62 1.94 3.28 -16.72
CA TRP A 62 3.15 2.60 -16.30
C TRP A 62 2.81 1.36 -15.48
N PRO A 63 3.41 0.19 -15.79
CA PRO A 63 3.24 -0.97 -14.95
C PRO A 63 3.94 -0.76 -13.60
N VAL A 64 3.28 -1.16 -12.53
CA VAL A 64 3.80 -1.20 -11.17
C VAL A 64 3.59 -2.62 -10.65
N ARG A 65 4.65 -3.22 -10.11
CA ARG A 65 4.55 -4.54 -9.46
C ARG A 65 4.82 -4.38 -7.97
N MET A 66 3.88 -4.79 -7.14
CA MET A 66 4.02 -4.80 -5.70
C MET A 66 4.17 -6.24 -5.21
N ASN A 67 5.26 -6.52 -4.52
CA ASN A 67 5.51 -7.82 -3.90
C ASN A 67 5.26 -7.71 -2.40
N VAL A 68 4.29 -8.45 -1.88
CA VAL A 68 4.00 -8.53 -0.45
C VAL A 68 5.02 -9.43 0.20
N ARG A 69 5.82 -8.86 1.10
CA ARG A 69 6.89 -9.57 1.81
C ARG A 69 6.39 -10.19 3.10
N ASP A 70 5.71 -9.39 3.90
CA ASP A 70 5.22 -9.80 5.19
C ASP A 70 3.99 -9.00 5.59
N VAL A 71 3.15 -9.55 6.46
CA VAL A 71 1.86 -8.97 6.86
C VAL A 71 1.55 -9.40 8.28
N ASP A 72 1.13 -8.45 9.10
CA ASP A 72 0.67 -8.72 10.46
C ASP A 72 -0.67 -8.01 10.70
N PRO A 73 -1.79 -8.74 10.57
CA PRO A 73 -3.12 -8.17 10.80
C PRO A 73 -3.38 -7.79 12.26
N GLU A 74 -2.73 -8.44 13.23
CA GLU A 74 -2.93 -8.17 14.66
C GLU A 74 -2.29 -6.83 15.05
N HIS A 75 -1.08 -6.59 14.54
CA HIS A 75 -0.35 -5.34 14.74
C HIS A 75 -0.58 -4.31 13.61
N ARG A 76 -1.42 -4.64 12.62
CA ARG A 76 -1.85 -3.82 11.47
C ARG A 76 -0.68 -3.16 10.73
N TRP A 77 0.27 -3.98 10.30
CA TRP A 77 1.31 -3.55 9.39
C TRP A 77 1.50 -4.53 8.22
N LEU A 78 2.04 -4.02 7.10
CA LEU A 78 2.42 -4.83 5.95
C LEU A 78 3.72 -4.31 5.34
N ASP A 79 4.53 -5.23 4.85
CA ASP A 79 5.78 -4.97 4.14
C ASP A 79 5.61 -5.27 2.67
N VAL A 80 5.99 -4.32 1.83
CA VAL A 80 5.93 -4.44 0.38
C VAL A 80 7.21 -3.97 -0.28
N VAL A 81 7.52 -4.56 -1.43
CA VAL A 81 8.48 -4.00 -2.38
C VAL A 81 7.72 -3.58 -3.61
N VAL A 82 7.66 -2.27 -3.87
CA VAL A 82 7.00 -1.69 -5.03
C VAL A 82 8.03 -1.43 -6.12
N HIS A 83 7.97 -2.19 -7.19
CA HIS A 83 8.77 -2.02 -8.38
C HIS A 83 8.07 -1.04 -9.33
N LEU A 84 8.66 0.14 -9.43
CA LEU A 84 8.25 1.22 -10.31
C LEU A 84 9.03 1.14 -11.64
N PRO A 85 8.62 1.89 -12.66
CA PRO A 85 9.36 2.01 -13.91
C PRO A 85 10.82 2.45 -13.72
N LEU A 86 11.63 2.20 -14.75
CA LEU A 86 13.04 2.64 -14.83
C LEU A 86 13.95 1.99 -13.76
N GLY A 87 13.57 0.80 -13.26
CA GLY A 87 14.38 0.02 -12.32
C GLY A 87 14.32 0.52 -10.87
N VAL A 88 13.38 1.41 -10.55
CA VAL A 88 13.18 1.92 -9.19
C VAL A 88 12.45 0.89 -8.35
N ALA A 89 12.94 0.64 -7.13
CA ALA A 89 12.27 -0.18 -6.13
C ALA A 89 12.07 0.63 -4.85
N ASN A 90 10.83 0.69 -4.36
CA ASN A 90 10.48 1.21 -3.05
C ASN A 90 10.33 0.02 -2.09
N TYR A 91 11.07 0.04 -0.99
CA TYR A 91 10.90 -0.91 0.11
C TYR A 91 10.11 -0.18 1.17
N GLU A 92 8.91 -0.65 1.47
CA GLU A 92 7.96 0.12 2.26
C GLU A 92 7.32 -0.76 3.32
N ARG A 93 7.34 -0.27 4.56
CA ARG A 93 6.50 -0.78 5.64
C ARG A 93 5.35 0.18 5.90
N VAL A 94 4.13 -0.27 5.65
CA VAL A 94 2.92 0.48 6.00
C VAL A 94 2.47 0.07 7.39
N THR A 95 2.33 1.01 8.32
CA THR A 95 1.85 0.75 9.70
C THR A 95 0.62 1.57 10.02
N LEU A 96 -0.37 0.95 10.68
CA LEU A 96 -1.53 1.64 11.23
C LEU A 96 -1.44 1.71 12.75
N THR A 97 -1.32 2.93 13.29
CA THR A 97 -1.30 3.16 14.73
C THR A 97 -2.56 3.89 15.15
N GLU A 98 -3.27 3.36 16.15
CA GLU A 98 -4.41 4.05 16.75
C GLU A 98 -3.94 5.33 17.47
N THR A 99 -4.68 6.43 17.29
CA THR A 99 -4.39 7.71 17.95
C THR A 99 -5.16 7.83 19.25
N LYS A 100 -4.69 8.70 20.17
CA LYS A 100 -5.37 8.92 21.47
C LYS A 100 -6.79 9.48 21.31
N GLU A 101 -7.02 10.18 20.21
CA GLU A 101 -8.28 10.86 19.89
C GLU A 101 -9.29 9.94 19.16
N GLY A 102 -8.98 8.66 18.93
CA GLY A 102 -9.89 7.70 18.29
C GLY A 102 -9.84 7.68 16.76
N GLY A 103 -8.63 7.77 16.19
CA GLY A 103 -8.38 7.67 14.75
C GLY A 103 -7.16 6.80 14.42
N THR A 104 -6.64 6.95 13.20
CA THR A 104 -5.47 6.20 12.73
C THR A 104 -4.40 7.12 12.17
N LEU A 105 -3.18 6.89 12.61
CA LEU A 105 -1.97 7.35 11.95
C LEU A 105 -1.49 6.24 11.01
N VAL A 106 -1.51 6.53 9.71
CA VAL A 106 -0.91 5.71 8.67
C VAL A 106 0.52 6.19 8.46
N ARG A 107 1.50 5.30 8.49
CA ARG A 107 2.90 5.61 8.13
C ARG A 107 3.41 4.68 7.05
N PHE A 108 4.23 5.23 6.17
CA PHE A 108 4.93 4.56 5.07
C PHE A 108 6.45 4.72 5.35
N ASN A 109 7.12 3.69 5.86
CA ASN A 109 8.53 3.78 6.27
C ASN A 109 9.47 3.03 5.32
#